data_AF-A0A098TPA4-F1
#
_entry.id   AF-A0A098TPA4-F1
#
_cell.length_a   1.000
_cell.length_b   1.000
_cell.length_c   1.000
_cell.angle_alpha   90.00
_cell.angle_beta   90.00
_cell.angle_gamma   90.00
#
_symmetry.space_group_name_H-M   'P 1'
#
loop_
_entity.id
_entity.type
_entity.pdbx_description
1 polymer ?
#
loop_
_entity_poly.entity_id
_entity_poly.type
_entity_poly.pdbx_seq_one_letter_code
_entity_poly.pdbx_strand_id
1 'polypeptide(L)'
;MKATMVERKVAIFASLPDYAPVQQLLRILANSSESFQVKGIRYLNPATTLSHFQTADWVQMDWMAVQDSTQHLQGYEAALLFIQPTDLAQTLALTRGFVAVTNQMGIEKLGWIAPAAAGDSEVGRQLKEAEASIGAVPKETLRLHHAPLFSELLRHKSEIKFRRTLSLPLDHRPLPWLAPEAIAAACYQWLSNQGPVPSLLVGPAPLTGADIAATLSEVLHQTVNGRTFAQRRFTSIDLDGSGQLDLQELMPYLIQIGCSREEAEEILQKADTNADGRLDYTEFIEKLEDRLATVLTEVPTTVEFVPLSPSAGLHDSMAKGMTESAARAWMELLVSLNVEGMPQPPQETLDRWELGNLSLADWASQYALDWINVHVLPGYGITMGQEGLLEGRPALFSRILHIDGRRLLSQRTLDFQIVEIHWADVDPASVQIVHAPAQDRGQRALHLCNGHLVGVSVRGLWSGLRLASLLLLSQQPLPPLASCLVSRTGGTAN
;
A
#
# COMPACT_ATOMS: atom_id res chain seq x y z
N MET A 1 13.30 43.64 9.07
CA MET A 1 13.49 43.05 7.73
C MET A 1 13.22 41.56 7.84
N LYS A 2 12.09 41.06 7.32
CA LYS A 2 11.93 39.61 7.12
C LYS A 2 12.89 39.25 5.98
N ALA A 3 13.87 38.38 6.24
CA ALA A 3 14.67 37.81 5.18
C ALA A 3 13.70 37.16 4.18
N THR A 4 13.74 37.60 2.94
CA THR A 4 12.99 36.98 1.85
C THR A 4 13.55 35.56 1.71
N MET A 5 12.86 34.57 2.29
CA MET A 5 13.19 33.16 2.08
C MET A 5 13.18 32.93 0.57
N VAL A 6 14.32 32.57 -0.01
CA VAL A 6 14.40 32.24 -1.44
C VAL A 6 13.71 30.90 -1.63
N GLU A 7 12.59 30.90 -2.34
CA GLU A 7 11.83 29.70 -2.65
C GLU A 7 12.53 28.91 -3.76
N ARG A 8 12.88 27.66 -3.47
CA ARG A 8 13.65 26.78 -4.35
C ARG A 8 12.72 25.87 -5.14
N LYS A 9 12.78 25.94 -6.47
CA LYS A 9 11.84 25.21 -7.35
C LYS A 9 12.46 23.91 -7.86
N VAL A 10 11.86 22.78 -7.51
CA VAL A 10 12.37 21.43 -7.79
C VAL A 10 11.35 20.60 -8.58
N ALA A 11 11.78 20.01 -9.69
CA ALA A 11 10.98 19.11 -10.49
C ALA A 11 11.35 17.65 -10.20
N ILE A 12 10.38 16.78 -10.00
CA ILE A 12 10.59 15.35 -9.73
C ILE A 12 9.92 14.53 -10.83
N PHE A 13 10.70 13.76 -11.57
CA PHE A 13 10.26 12.92 -12.68
C PHE A 13 10.18 11.46 -12.21
N ALA A 14 9.00 10.85 -12.37
CA ALA A 14 8.72 9.47 -11.97
C ALA A 14 7.58 8.88 -12.82
N SER A 15 7.68 7.62 -13.27
CA SER A 15 6.57 6.96 -13.99
C SER A 15 5.40 6.60 -13.07
N LEU A 16 5.71 6.17 -11.85
CA LEU A 16 4.78 5.92 -10.76
C LEU A 16 4.94 6.96 -9.64
N PRO A 17 3.94 7.82 -9.41
CA PRO A 17 3.94 8.79 -8.31
C PRO A 17 4.16 8.20 -6.93
N ASP A 18 3.62 7.01 -6.66
CA ASP A 18 3.66 6.30 -5.37
C ASP A 18 4.97 5.56 -5.11
N TYR A 19 5.98 5.74 -5.96
CA TYR A 19 7.30 5.15 -5.75
C TYR A 19 7.92 5.64 -4.43
N ALA A 20 8.26 4.70 -3.55
CA ALA A 20 8.56 5.00 -2.15
C ALA A 20 9.66 6.06 -1.95
N PRO A 21 10.81 6.05 -2.67
CA PRO A 21 11.81 7.11 -2.54
C PRO A 21 11.28 8.51 -2.88
N VAL A 22 10.40 8.61 -3.88
CA VAL A 22 9.78 9.88 -4.27
C VAL A 22 8.85 10.38 -3.16
N GLN A 23 8.02 9.49 -2.61
CA GLN A 23 7.13 9.84 -1.51
C GLN A 23 7.89 10.28 -0.25
N GLN A 24 8.99 9.59 0.08
CA GLN A 24 9.84 10.01 1.21
C GLN A 24 10.54 11.34 0.94
N LEU A 25 11.01 11.59 -0.29
CA LEU A 25 11.59 12.89 -0.64
C LEU A 25 10.57 14.03 -0.53
N LEU A 26 9.35 13.82 -1.03
CA LEU A 26 8.27 14.81 -0.92
C LEU A 26 7.96 15.15 0.54
N ARG A 27 7.92 14.15 1.43
CA ARG A 27 7.73 14.36 2.88
C ARG A 27 8.88 15.16 3.50
N ILE A 28 10.13 14.82 3.18
CA ILE A 28 11.29 15.56 3.68
C ILE A 28 11.23 17.02 3.22
N LEU A 29 10.96 17.27 1.94
CA LEU A 29 10.89 18.63 1.39
C LEU A 29 9.74 19.44 2.02
N ALA A 30 8.57 18.84 2.22
CA ALA A 30 7.41 19.50 2.84
C ALA A 30 7.63 19.88 4.31
N ASN A 31 8.41 19.09 5.05
CA ASN A 31 8.69 19.30 6.47
C ASN A 31 10.03 20.02 6.73
N SER A 32 10.78 20.38 5.69
CA SER A 32 12.08 21.02 5.83
C SER A 32 11.95 22.49 6.24
N SER A 33 13.00 23.04 6.87
CA SER A 33 13.08 24.47 7.19
C SER A 33 13.32 25.36 5.96
N GLU A 34 13.74 24.77 4.84
CA GLU A 34 13.91 25.45 3.56
C GLU A 34 12.57 25.53 2.80
N SER A 35 12.35 26.62 2.05
CA SER A 35 11.13 26.80 1.26
C SER A 35 11.29 26.12 -0.10
N PHE A 36 10.71 24.92 -0.28
CA PHE A 36 10.69 24.22 -1.57
C PHE A 36 9.32 24.32 -2.27
N GLN A 37 9.34 24.67 -3.56
CA GLN A 37 8.21 24.50 -4.47
C GLN A 37 8.46 23.26 -5.34
N VAL A 38 7.71 22.19 -5.10
CA VAL A 38 7.92 20.91 -5.81
C VAL A 38 6.86 20.71 -6.89
N LYS A 39 7.28 20.23 -8.06
CA LYS A 39 6.37 19.77 -9.12
C LYS A 39 6.67 18.33 -9.49
N GLY A 40 5.67 17.47 -9.37
CA GLY A 40 5.75 16.10 -9.86
C GLY A 40 5.48 16.06 -11.36
N ILE A 41 6.31 15.33 -12.11
CA ILE A 41 6.12 15.07 -13.52
C ILE A 41 6.00 13.58 -13.72
N ARG A 42 4.79 13.18 -14.10
CA ARG A 42 4.49 11.81 -14.45
C ARG A 42 4.69 11.67 -15.95
N TYR A 43 5.73 10.96 -16.35
CA TYR A 43 5.88 10.67 -17.77
C TYR A 43 5.08 9.43 -18.18
N LEU A 44 4.52 9.48 -19.38
CA LEU A 44 3.89 8.33 -20.00
C LEU A 44 4.96 7.28 -20.32
N ASN A 45 4.98 6.22 -19.53
CA ASN A 45 5.63 4.97 -19.89
C ASN A 45 4.53 4.03 -20.44
N PRO A 46 4.67 3.48 -21.67
CA PRO A 46 3.77 2.46 -22.20
C PRO A 46 3.65 1.24 -21.29
N ALA A 47 4.60 1.06 -20.37
CA ALA A 47 4.66 -0.06 -19.44
C ALA A 47 3.80 0.07 -18.17
N THR A 48 3.10 1.19 -17.98
CA THR A 48 2.32 1.45 -16.76
C THR A 48 0.83 1.44 -17.03
N THR A 49 0.12 0.47 -16.43
CA THR A 49 -1.35 0.43 -16.44
C THR A 49 -1.89 1.48 -15.46
N LEU A 50 -2.88 2.27 -15.89
CA LEU A 50 -3.44 3.39 -15.10
C LEU A 50 -4.16 2.89 -13.83
N SER A 51 -3.66 3.25 -12.64
CA SER A 51 -4.45 3.28 -11.41
C SER A 51 -4.75 4.75 -11.04
N HIS A 52 -6.00 5.00 -10.63
CA HIS A 52 -6.50 6.32 -10.26
C HIS A 52 -6.03 6.70 -8.86
N PHE A 53 -5.09 7.64 -8.72
CA PHE A 53 -4.86 8.32 -7.45
C PHE A 53 -4.41 9.77 -7.67
N GLN A 54 -5.08 10.68 -6.97
CA GLN A 54 -4.72 12.09 -6.80
C GLN A 54 -4.09 12.25 -5.41
N THR A 55 -2.88 12.82 -5.34
CA THR A 55 -2.45 13.80 -4.32
C THR A 55 -0.99 14.20 -4.57
N ALA A 56 -0.85 15.12 -5.51
CA ALA A 56 0.15 16.20 -5.68
C ALA A 56 -0.14 16.81 -7.06
N ASP A 57 0.33 18.03 -7.35
CA ASP A 57 0.28 18.62 -8.70
C ASP A 57 1.18 17.81 -9.66
N TRP A 58 0.76 16.60 -10.03
CA TRP A 58 1.43 15.78 -11.02
C TRP A 58 0.98 16.21 -12.40
N VAL A 59 1.92 16.69 -13.21
CA VAL A 59 1.69 16.98 -14.62
C VAL A 59 2.04 15.75 -15.42
N GLN A 60 1.14 15.35 -16.30
CA GLN A 60 1.41 14.28 -17.25
C GLN A 60 2.27 14.81 -18.39
N MET A 61 3.35 14.10 -18.72
CA MET A 61 4.27 14.48 -19.79
C MET A 61 4.48 13.34 -20.78
N ASP A 62 4.42 13.66 -22.07
CA ASP A 62 4.87 12.78 -23.14
C ASP A 62 6.25 13.23 -23.63
N TRP A 63 7.25 12.36 -23.46
CA TRP A 63 8.61 12.61 -23.94
C TRP A 63 8.68 12.76 -25.47
N MET A 64 7.68 12.25 -26.21
CA MET A 64 7.58 12.35 -27.67
C MET A 64 6.96 13.67 -28.14
N ALA A 65 6.36 14.46 -27.23
CA ALA A 65 5.70 15.75 -27.50
C ALA A 65 6.27 16.88 -26.62
N VAL A 66 7.59 17.08 -26.70
CA VAL A 66 8.37 18.01 -25.85
C VAL A 66 7.90 19.48 -25.92
N GLN A 67 7.31 19.92 -27.04
CA GLN A 67 6.95 21.33 -27.25
C GLN A 67 5.78 21.83 -26.39
N ASP A 68 4.78 21.00 -26.09
CA ASP A 68 3.60 21.42 -25.32
C ASP A 68 3.77 21.20 -23.80
N SER A 69 4.64 20.27 -23.39
CA SER A 69 4.73 19.82 -22.00
C SER A 69 5.67 20.65 -21.11
N THR A 70 6.45 21.56 -21.68
CA THR A 70 7.57 22.25 -21.00
C THR A 70 7.18 23.56 -20.30
N GLN A 71 6.01 24.12 -20.57
CA GLN A 71 5.57 25.39 -19.97
C GLN A 71 5.52 25.34 -18.43
N HIS A 72 5.30 24.16 -17.86
CA HIS A 72 5.19 23.94 -16.42
C HIS A 72 6.53 23.98 -15.65
N LEU A 73 7.65 24.02 -16.36
CA LEU A 73 9.00 23.91 -15.79
C LEU A 73 9.84 25.19 -15.86
N GLN A 74 9.26 26.31 -16.31
CA GLN A 74 9.97 27.57 -16.36
C GLN A 74 10.36 28.06 -14.95
N GLY A 75 11.64 28.41 -14.77
CA GLY A 75 12.18 28.93 -13.52
C GLY A 75 12.50 27.87 -12.45
N TYR A 76 12.49 26.58 -12.81
CA TYR A 76 12.96 25.51 -11.94
C TYR A 76 14.48 25.46 -11.90
N GLU A 77 15.06 25.31 -10.71
CA GLU A 77 16.53 25.30 -10.54
C GLU A 77 17.11 23.88 -10.54
N ALA A 78 16.32 22.89 -10.09
CA ALA A 78 16.74 21.50 -10.01
C ALA A 78 15.68 20.55 -10.55
N ALA A 79 16.14 19.43 -11.12
CA ALA A 79 15.29 18.35 -11.60
C ALA A 79 15.87 16.99 -11.22
N LEU A 80 15.05 16.07 -10.68
CA LEU A 80 15.47 14.70 -10.34
C LEU A 80 14.67 13.69 -11.16
N LEU A 81 15.37 12.77 -11.81
CA LEU A 81 14.80 11.60 -12.49
C LEU A 81 15.01 10.36 -11.65
N PHE A 82 13.91 9.69 -11.27
CA PHE A 82 13.94 8.40 -10.60
C PHE A 82 13.65 7.29 -11.61
N ILE A 83 14.65 6.45 -11.89
CA ILE A 83 14.48 5.24 -12.71
C ILE A 83 13.86 4.15 -11.85
N GLN A 84 12.63 3.75 -12.19
CA GLN A 84 11.87 2.77 -11.44
C GLN A 84 11.99 1.37 -12.07
N PRO A 85 11.61 0.28 -11.36
CA PRO A 85 11.60 -1.06 -11.95
C PRO A 85 10.82 -1.14 -13.29
N THR A 86 9.73 -0.39 -13.41
CA THR A 86 8.91 -0.26 -14.62
C THR A 86 9.62 0.45 -15.79
N ASP A 87 10.68 1.19 -15.50
CA ASP A 87 11.41 2.02 -16.46
C ASP A 87 12.67 1.35 -17.00
N LEU A 88 13.15 0.27 -16.35
CA LEU A 88 14.45 -0.34 -16.62
C LEU A 88 14.69 -0.65 -18.10
N ALA A 89 13.71 -1.23 -18.77
CA ALA A 89 13.80 -1.60 -20.19
C ALA A 89 13.91 -0.39 -21.16
N GLN A 90 13.67 0.83 -20.68
CA GLN A 90 13.66 2.06 -21.49
C GLN A 90 14.56 3.17 -20.90
N THR A 91 15.42 2.83 -19.95
CA THR A 91 16.22 3.79 -19.17
C THR A 91 17.00 4.79 -20.02
N LEU A 92 17.60 4.34 -21.13
CA LEU A 92 18.39 5.20 -22.02
C LEU A 92 17.52 6.24 -22.73
N ALA A 93 16.36 5.83 -23.25
CA ALA A 93 15.43 6.74 -23.91
C ALA A 93 14.87 7.78 -22.92
N LEU A 94 14.49 7.33 -21.71
CA LEU A 94 14.03 8.19 -20.63
C LEU A 94 15.08 9.22 -20.22
N THR A 95 16.34 8.79 -20.07
CA THR A 95 17.43 9.67 -19.66
C THR A 95 17.72 10.72 -20.74
N ARG A 96 17.71 10.34 -22.03
CA ARG A 96 17.87 11.29 -23.15
C ARG A 96 16.72 12.31 -23.20
N GLY A 97 15.48 11.86 -23.00
CA GLY A 97 14.32 12.74 -22.92
C GLY A 97 14.44 13.75 -21.77
N PHE A 98 14.84 13.27 -20.58
CA PHE A 98 15.08 14.10 -19.40
C PHE A 98 16.15 15.16 -19.65
N VAL A 99 17.30 14.79 -20.23
CA VAL A 99 18.37 15.73 -20.58
C VAL A 99 17.87 16.78 -21.60
N ALA A 100 17.10 16.37 -22.61
CA ALA A 100 16.56 17.28 -23.61
C ALA A 100 15.63 18.34 -22.99
N VAL A 101 14.67 17.90 -22.16
CA VAL A 101 13.71 18.78 -21.48
C VAL A 101 14.42 19.75 -20.53
N THR A 102 15.33 19.25 -19.69
CA THR A 102 16.04 20.07 -18.70
C THR A 102 17.00 21.07 -19.36
N ASN A 103 17.61 20.72 -20.49
CA ASN A 103 18.40 21.65 -21.30
C ASN A 103 17.55 22.74 -21.93
N GLN A 104 16.39 22.41 -22.49
CA GLN A 104 15.47 23.39 -23.05
C GLN A 104 14.97 24.39 -21.99
N MET A 105 14.75 23.92 -20.76
CA MET A 105 14.27 24.74 -19.65
C MET A 105 15.37 25.50 -18.88
N GLY A 106 16.64 25.29 -19.20
CA GLY A 106 17.76 25.93 -18.50
C GLY A 106 17.92 25.49 -17.04
N ILE A 107 17.52 24.25 -16.71
CA ILE A 107 17.69 23.70 -15.36
C ILE A 107 19.15 23.28 -15.18
N GLU A 108 19.84 23.84 -14.19
CA GLU A 108 21.30 23.68 -14.01
C GLU A 108 21.70 22.54 -13.07
N LYS A 109 20.79 22.07 -12.22
CA LYS A 109 21.05 21.04 -11.21
C LYS A 109 20.24 19.77 -11.50
N LEU A 110 20.91 18.69 -11.91
CA LEU A 110 20.29 17.46 -12.39
C LEU A 110 20.55 16.27 -11.47
N GLY A 111 19.50 15.58 -11.05
CA GLY A 111 19.59 14.33 -10.29
C GLY A 111 19.19 13.15 -11.17
N TRP A 112 20.03 12.12 -11.21
CA TRP A 112 19.76 10.84 -11.86
C TRP A 112 19.92 9.73 -10.83
N ILE A 113 18.80 9.10 -10.48
CA ILE A 113 18.70 8.11 -9.42
C ILE A 113 18.24 6.81 -10.05
N ALA A 114 19.03 5.75 -9.93
CA ALA A 114 18.72 4.47 -10.55
C ALA A 114 19.13 3.29 -9.65
N PRO A 115 18.49 2.12 -9.79
CA PRO A 115 18.97 0.92 -9.13
C PRO A 115 20.32 0.51 -9.72
N ALA A 116 21.20 0.01 -8.86
CA ALA A 116 22.44 -0.61 -9.27
C ALA A 116 22.16 -1.95 -9.95
N ALA A 117 22.98 -2.31 -10.92
CA ALA A 117 22.93 -3.60 -11.60
C ALA A 117 24.34 -4.14 -11.84
N ALA A 118 24.44 -5.45 -12.01
CA ALA A 118 25.67 -6.12 -12.44
C ALA A 118 26.18 -5.55 -13.77
N GLY A 119 27.46 -5.22 -13.85
CA GLY A 119 28.04 -4.49 -14.99
C GLY A 119 27.96 -5.21 -16.34
N ASP A 120 27.95 -6.55 -16.31
CA ASP A 120 27.93 -7.39 -17.53
C ASP A 120 26.51 -7.77 -17.99
N SER A 121 25.48 -7.50 -17.17
CA SER A 121 24.08 -7.70 -17.54
C SER A 121 23.64 -6.76 -18.66
N GLU A 122 22.60 -7.12 -19.41
CA GLU A 122 21.98 -6.22 -20.41
C GLU A 122 21.48 -4.95 -19.74
N VAL A 123 20.76 -5.08 -18.62
CA VAL A 123 20.26 -3.95 -17.82
C VAL A 123 21.41 -3.08 -17.30
N GLY A 124 22.50 -3.68 -16.80
CA GLY A 124 23.67 -2.95 -16.35
C GLY A 124 24.37 -2.17 -17.46
N ARG A 125 24.48 -2.74 -18.66
CA ARG A 125 25.01 -2.02 -19.84
C ARG A 125 24.11 -0.85 -20.22
N GLN A 126 22.79 -1.02 -20.23
CA GLN A 126 21.84 0.06 -20.51
C GLN A 126 21.90 1.18 -19.47
N LEU A 127 21.98 0.84 -18.18
CA LEU A 127 22.14 1.81 -17.09
C LEU A 127 23.45 2.60 -17.22
N LYS A 128 24.56 1.92 -17.53
CA LYS A 128 25.86 2.56 -17.73
C LYS A 128 25.86 3.52 -18.92
N GLU A 129 25.21 3.15 -20.02
CA GLU A 129 25.06 4.04 -21.18
C GLU A 129 24.18 5.27 -20.84
N ALA A 130 23.09 5.06 -20.11
CA ALA A 130 22.23 6.13 -19.64
C ALA A 130 22.97 7.10 -18.69
N GLU A 131 23.70 6.57 -17.71
CA GLU A 131 24.52 7.37 -16.79
C GLU A 131 25.58 8.19 -17.54
N ALA A 132 26.25 7.59 -18.54
CA ALA A 132 27.21 8.31 -19.37
C ALA A 132 26.56 9.46 -20.15
N SER A 133 25.32 9.28 -20.63
CA SER A 133 24.60 10.32 -21.38
C SER A 133 24.27 11.55 -20.54
N ILE A 134 23.91 11.38 -19.27
CA ILE A 134 23.66 12.50 -18.36
C ILE A 134 24.97 13.07 -17.79
N GLY A 135 25.99 12.24 -17.55
CA GLY A 135 27.30 12.69 -17.11
C GLY A 135 28.08 13.52 -18.14
N ALA A 136 27.72 13.43 -19.42
CA ALA A 136 28.29 14.26 -20.49
C ALA A 136 27.73 15.71 -20.49
N VAL A 137 26.66 15.97 -19.74
CA VAL A 137 26.06 17.30 -19.64
C VAL A 137 26.92 18.16 -18.70
N PRO A 138 27.35 19.37 -19.11
CA PRO A 138 28.22 20.24 -18.31
C PRO A 138 27.43 20.98 -17.21
N LYS A 139 26.74 20.22 -16.35
CA LYS A 139 25.83 20.70 -15.30
C LYS A 139 26.12 20.01 -13.97
N GLU A 140 25.72 20.63 -12.87
CA GLU A 140 25.83 19.99 -11.55
C GLU A 140 24.93 18.75 -11.53
N THR A 141 25.53 17.56 -11.47
CA THR A 141 24.80 16.30 -11.66
C THR A 141 25.02 15.33 -10.50
N LEU A 142 23.96 14.96 -9.80
CA LEU A 142 23.95 13.81 -8.90
C LEU A 142 23.71 12.54 -9.72
N ARG A 143 24.64 11.60 -9.64
CA ARG A 143 24.49 10.24 -10.18
C ARG A 143 24.48 9.28 -9.00
N LEU A 144 23.30 8.75 -8.69
CA LEU A 144 23.07 7.94 -7.51
C LEU A 144 22.57 6.57 -7.92
N HIS A 145 23.40 5.56 -7.72
CA HIS A 145 22.99 4.17 -7.75
C HIS A 145 22.55 3.71 -6.37
N HIS A 146 21.61 2.78 -6.31
CA HIS A 146 21.15 2.21 -5.04
C HIS A 146 20.89 0.71 -5.13
N ALA A 147 21.03 -0.01 -4.02
CA ALA A 147 20.59 -1.40 -3.94
C ALA A 147 19.07 -1.53 -4.20
N PRO A 148 18.58 -2.71 -4.62
CA PRO A 148 17.15 -2.97 -4.74
C PRO A 148 16.39 -2.54 -3.50
N LEU A 149 15.29 -1.83 -3.73
CA LEU A 149 14.50 -1.29 -2.65
C LEU A 149 13.69 -2.37 -1.98
N PHE A 150 13.76 -2.38 -0.66
CA PHE A 150 13.05 -3.38 0.12
C PHE A 150 11.52 -3.26 0.00
N SER A 151 11.03 -2.01 -0.07
CA SER A 151 9.62 -1.70 -0.37
C SER A 151 9.16 -2.26 -1.72
N GLU A 152 10.04 -2.38 -2.71
CA GLU A 152 9.70 -2.92 -4.03
C GLU A 152 9.64 -4.44 -4.00
N LEU A 153 10.56 -5.09 -3.29
CA LEU A 153 10.55 -6.54 -3.09
C LEU A 153 9.27 -7.00 -2.37
N LEU A 154 8.80 -6.19 -1.43
CA LEU A 154 7.61 -6.48 -0.62
C LEU A 154 6.33 -5.80 -1.12
N ARG A 155 6.41 -5.07 -2.23
CA ARG A 155 5.24 -4.38 -2.79
C ARG A 155 4.16 -5.38 -3.13
N HIS A 156 2.93 -5.09 -2.69
CA HIS A 156 1.73 -5.90 -2.97
C HIS A 156 1.85 -7.37 -2.56
N LYS A 157 2.61 -7.68 -1.50
CA LYS A 157 2.68 -9.03 -0.92
C LYS A 157 1.47 -9.31 -0.04
N SER A 158 0.27 -9.23 -0.62
CA SER A 158 -0.97 -9.70 0.00
C SER A 158 -0.86 -11.16 0.46
N GLU A 159 0.01 -11.95 -0.16
CA GLU A 159 0.35 -13.28 0.31
C GLU A 159 0.91 -13.32 1.75
N ILE A 160 1.66 -12.30 2.20
CA ILE A 160 2.08 -12.22 3.60
C ILE A 160 0.82 -12.09 4.46
N LYS A 161 -0.07 -11.16 4.10
CA LYS A 161 -1.33 -10.89 4.81
C LYS A 161 -2.26 -12.10 4.91
N PHE A 162 -2.43 -12.84 3.81
CA PHE A 162 -3.45 -13.89 3.71
C PHE A 162 -2.92 -15.32 3.87
N ARG A 163 -1.68 -15.57 3.45
CA ARG A 163 -1.10 -16.93 3.38
C ARG A 163 0.13 -17.10 4.26
N ARG A 164 0.67 -16.00 4.80
CA ARG A 164 1.94 -15.99 5.54
C ARG A 164 3.09 -16.60 4.76
N THR A 165 3.08 -16.41 3.44
CA THR A 165 4.19 -16.79 2.57
C THR A 165 4.89 -15.55 2.06
N LEU A 166 6.20 -15.66 1.88
CA LEU A 166 7.02 -14.67 1.21
C LEU A 166 7.65 -15.34 -0.01
N SER A 167 7.09 -15.07 -1.18
CA SER A 167 7.59 -15.63 -2.43
C SER A 167 8.51 -14.61 -3.11
N LEU A 168 9.80 -14.89 -3.27
CA LEU A 168 10.74 -13.99 -3.97
C LEU A 168 11.54 -14.76 -5.03
N PRO A 169 11.92 -14.13 -6.15
CA PRO A 169 12.76 -14.73 -7.18
C PRO A 169 14.24 -14.78 -6.74
N LEU A 170 14.45 -15.27 -5.52
CA LEU A 170 15.72 -15.45 -4.86
C LEU A 170 15.85 -16.92 -4.52
N ASP A 171 17.05 -17.45 -4.68
CA ASP A 171 17.39 -18.71 -4.04
C ASP A 171 17.66 -18.46 -2.53
N HIS A 172 18.42 -19.34 -1.88
CA HIS A 172 18.92 -19.12 -0.51
C HIS A 172 20.14 -18.19 -0.44
N ARG A 173 20.38 -17.38 -1.48
CA ARG A 173 21.49 -16.43 -1.54
C ARG A 173 21.05 -15.05 -1.05
N PRO A 174 21.97 -14.27 -0.46
CA PRO A 174 21.63 -12.97 0.11
C PRO A 174 21.58 -11.90 -0.98
N LEU A 175 20.56 -11.05 -0.93
CA LEU A 175 20.39 -9.91 -1.82
C LEU A 175 20.75 -8.61 -1.09
N PRO A 176 21.54 -7.70 -1.70
CA PRO A 176 21.70 -6.36 -1.17
C PRO A 176 20.36 -5.62 -1.19
N TRP A 177 20.14 -4.75 -0.20
CA TRP A 177 18.89 -3.99 -0.08
C TRP A 177 19.15 -2.58 0.43
N LEU A 178 18.16 -1.71 0.28
CA LEU A 178 18.18 -0.37 0.85
C LEU A 178 16.75 0.07 1.24
N ALA A 179 16.64 0.83 2.32
CA ALA A 179 15.42 1.52 2.70
C ALA A 179 15.20 2.77 1.83
N PRO A 180 13.97 3.06 1.35
CA PRO A 180 13.72 4.21 0.46
C PRO A 180 14.06 5.56 1.09
N GLU A 181 14.00 5.67 2.42
CA GLU A 181 14.35 6.87 3.20
C GLU A 181 15.80 7.30 2.96
N ALA A 182 16.73 6.36 2.81
CA ALA A 182 18.13 6.65 2.56
C ALA A 182 18.36 7.35 1.21
N ILE A 183 17.61 6.96 0.18
CA ILE A 183 17.66 7.60 -1.14
C ILE A 183 17.10 9.02 -1.06
N ALA A 184 15.98 9.18 -0.36
CA ALA A 184 15.35 10.48 -0.17
C ALA A 184 16.26 11.45 0.61
N ALA A 185 16.90 10.98 1.68
CA ALA A 185 17.88 11.74 2.45
C ALA A 185 19.07 12.19 1.57
N ALA A 186 19.59 11.30 0.73
CA ALA A 186 20.67 11.63 -0.21
C ALA A 186 20.25 12.69 -1.25
N CYS A 187 19.05 12.57 -1.81
CA CYS A 187 18.52 13.58 -2.71
C CYS A 187 18.35 14.94 -2.00
N TYR A 188 17.80 14.95 -0.79
CA TYR A 188 17.62 16.16 0.00
C TYR A 188 18.95 16.83 0.37
N GLN A 189 19.93 16.06 0.83
CA GLN A 189 21.27 16.55 1.16
C GLN A 189 21.96 17.18 -0.05
N TRP A 190 21.87 16.52 -1.22
CA TRP A 190 22.41 17.07 -2.46
C TRP A 190 21.66 18.34 -2.89
N LEU A 191 20.33 18.34 -2.85
CA LEU A 191 19.53 19.54 -3.12
C LEU A 191 19.94 20.69 -2.20
N SER A 192 20.11 20.42 -0.91
CA SER A 192 20.45 21.41 0.12
C SER A 192 21.95 21.78 0.17
N ASN A 193 22.77 21.29 -0.77
CA ASN A 193 24.22 21.51 -0.83
C ASN A 193 24.97 21.10 0.45
N GLN A 194 24.48 20.09 1.17
CA GLN A 194 24.99 19.64 2.46
C GLN A 194 26.12 18.59 2.30
N GLY A 195 27.07 18.84 1.39
CA GLY A 195 28.24 17.98 1.19
C GLY A 195 28.09 16.88 0.12
N PRO A 196 29.15 16.07 -0.10
CA PRO A 196 29.18 15.11 -1.20
C PRO A 196 28.36 13.86 -0.90
N VAL A 197 27.55 13.46 -1.88
CA VAL A 197 26.73 12.24 -1.85
C VAL A 197 27.49 11.06 -2.49
N PRO A 198 27.51 9.87 -1.88
CA PRO A 198 28.06 8.66 -2.47
C PRO A 198 27.37 8.34 -3.80
N SER A 199 28.14 7.83 -4.77
CA SER A 199 27.56 7.37 -6.05
C SER A 199 26.80 6.06 -5.93
N LEU A 200 26.93 5.34 -4.82
CA LEU A 200 26.26 4.08 -4.54
C LEU A 200 25.78 4.05 -3.08
N LEU A 201 24.51 3.71 -2.87
CA LEU A 201 23.93 3.45 -1.55
C LEU A 201 23.53 1.97 -1.42
N VAL A 202 24.01 1.33 -0.36
CA VAL A 202 23.69 -0.06 0.00
C VAL A 202 23.46 -0.10 1.51
N GLY A 203 22.49 -0.90 1.94
CA GLY A 203 22.28 -1.21 3.35
C GLY A 203 23.44 -2.01 3.95
N PRO A 204 23.42 -2.22 5.27
CA PRO A 204 24.60 -2.66 6.03
C PRO A 204 24.98 -4.13 5.80
N ALA A 205 23.99 -5.01 5.59
CA ALA A 205 24.22 -6.42 5.29
C ALA A 205 23.18 -6.93 4.30
N PRO A 206 23.58 -7.74 3.29
CA PRO A 206 22.63 -8.36 2.37
C PRO A 206 21.83 -9.44 3.11
N LEU A 207 20.59 -9.68 2.67
CA LEU A 207 19.65 -10.57 3.36
C LEU A 207 19.17 -11.68 2.44
N THR A 208 19.12 -12.91 2.94
CA THR A 208 18.44 -14.01 2.24
C THR A 208 16.92 -13.89 2.40
N GLY A 209 16.16 -14.57 1.54
CA GLY A 209 14.71 -14.69 1.73
C GLY A 209 14.31 -15.27 3.08
N ALA A 210 15.13 -16.17 3.64
CA ALA A 210 14.91 -16.75 4.96
C ALA A 210 15.13 -15.74 6.09
N ASP A 211 16.18 -14.90 6.00
CA ASP A 211 16.43 -13.83 6.98
C ASP A 211 15.28 -12.83 7.00
N ILE A 212 14.76 -12.50 5.82
CA ILE A 212 13.59 -11.63 5.68
C ILE A 212 12.39 -12.27 6.37
N ALA A 213 12.02 -13.50 5.99
CA ALA A 213 10.86 -14.18 6.54
C ALA A 213 10.95 -14.35 8.07
N ALA A 214 12.13 -14.67 8.60
CA ALA A 214 12.37 -14.73 10.04
C ALA A 214 12.15 -13.37 10.72
N THR A 215 12.70 -12.29 10.17
CA THR A 215 12.54 -10.94 10.72
C THR A 215 11.08 -10.48 10.67
N LEU A 216 10.39 -10.74 9.55
CA LEU A 216 8.96 -10.44 9.42
C LEU A 216 8.13 -11.23 10.45
N SER A 217 8.49 -12.49 10.71
CA SER A 217 7.81 -13.31 11.70
C SER A 217 7.94 -12.74 13.11
N GLU A 218 9.15 -12.30 13.48
CA GLU A 218 9.42 -11.67 14.77
C GLU A 218 8.66 -10.34 14.91
N VAL A 219 8.71 -9.49 13.90
CA VAL A 219 7.98 -8.22 13.89
C VAL A 219 6.47 -8.43 14.00
N LEU A 220 5.91 -9.42 13.29
CA LEU A 220 4.50 -9.77 13.40
C LEU A 220 4.18 -10.26 14.82
N HIS A 221 5.02 -11.12 15.40
CA HIS A 221 4.86 -11.60 16.77
C HIS A 221 4.82 -10.46 17.80
N GLN A 222 5.72 -9.49 17.68
CA GLN A 222 5.75 -8.31 18.54
C GLN A 222 4.54 -7.38 18.31
N THR A 223 4.07 -7.28 17.07
CA THR A 223 2.97 -6.38 16.70
C THR A 223 1.60 -6.90 17.11
N VAL A 224 1.38 -8.22 17.19
CA VAL A 224 0.09 -8.81 17.60
C VAL A 224 -0.20 -8.71 19.11
N ASN A 225 0.66 -8.05 19.91
CA ASN A 225 0.31 -7.70 21.28
C ASN A 225 -0.89 -6.73 21.29
N GLY A 226 -1.98 -7.06 21.98
CA GLY A 226 -3.25 -6.32 21.90
C GLY A 226 -3.16 -4.81 22.11
N ARG A 227 -2.41 -4.37 23.13
CA ARG A 227 -2.23 -2.94 23.41
C ARG A 227 -1.37 -2.26 22.34
N THR A 228 -0.23 -2.87 22.00
CA THR A 228 0.67 -2.36 20.96
C THR A 228 -0.06 -2.26 19.62
N PHE A 229 -0.81 -3.29 19.24
CA PHE A 229 -1.59 -3.32 18.01
C PHE A 229 -2.60 -2.18 17.96
N ALA A 230 -3.41 -2.01 19.02
CA ALA A 230 -4.41 -0.97 19.10
C ALA A 230 -3.79 0.44 19.00
N GLN A 231 -2.73 0.70 19.78
CA GLN A 231 -2.04 2.00 19.77
C GLN A 231 -1.45 2.31 18.40
N ARG A 232 -0.77 1.34 17.79
CA ARG A 232 -0.22 1.50 16.44
C ARG A 232 -1.30 1.72 15.41
N ARG A 233 -2.43 1.00 15.51
CA ARG A 233 -3.56 1.16 14.59
C ARG A 233 -4.16 2.55 14.72
N PHE A 234 -4.40 3.03 15.93
CA PHE A 234 -4.87 4.39 16.19
C PHE A 234 -3.91 5.42 15.58
N THR A 235 -2.62 5.32 15.90
CA THR A 235 -1.57 6.22 15.39
C THR A 235 -1.44 6.17 13.86
N SER A 236 -1.73 5.03 13.23
CA SER A 236 -1.69 4.92 11.76
C SER A 236 -2.86 5.63 11.06
N ILE A 237 -3.92 5.94 11.80
CA ILE A 237 -5.12 6.64 11.31
C ILE A 237 -5.00 8.14 11.66
N ASP A 238 -4.45 8.48 12.83
CA ASP A 238 -4.17 9.85 13.30
C ASP A 238 -3.04 10.47 12.45
N LEU A 239 -3.40 11.15 11.35
CA LEU A 239 -2.45 11.64 10.36
C LEU A 239 -1.79 12.95 10.81
N ASP A 240 -2.50 13.76 11.60
CA ASP A 240 -1.99 15.01 12.14
C ASP A 240 -1.33 14.89 13.53
N GLY A 241 -1.48 13.74 14.19
CA GLY A 241 -0.90 13.46 15.49
C GLY A 241 -1.59 14.19 16.63
N SER A 242 -2.86 14.58 16.45
CA SER A 242 -3.66 15.29 17.45
C SER A 242 -4.01 14.44 18.67
N GLY A 243 -3.88 13.11 18.56
CA GLY A 243 -4.32 12.17 19.59
C GLY A 243 -5.83 11.90 19.57
N GLN A 244 -6.53 12.37 18.54
CA GLN A 244 -7.95 12.14 18.30
C GLN A 244 -8.17 11.86 16.81
N LEU A 245 -9.14 11.02 16.46
CA LEU A 245 -9.46 10.71 15.07
C LEU A 245 -10.70 11.48 14.63
N ASP A 246 -10.57 12.34 13.63
CA ASP A 246 -11.74 12.93 12.98
C ASP A 246 -12.27 12.10 11.80
N LEU A 247 -13.39 12.52 11.22
CA LEU A 247 -14.00 11.80 10.09
C LEU A 247 -13.08 11.75 8.85
N GLN A 248 -12.27 12.79 8.60
CA GLN A 248 -11.38 12.82 7.43
C GLN A 248 -10.24 11.81 7.57
N GLU A 249 -9.81 11.55 8.79
CA GLU A 249 -8.78 10.57 9.13
C GLU A 249 -9.33 9.14 9.21
N LEU A 250 -10.49 8.97 9.86
CA LEU A 250 -11.11 7.66 10.06
C LEU A 250 -11.71 7.08 8.77
N MET A 251 -12.26 7.92 7.90
CA MET A 251 -12.97 7.49 6.68
C MET A 251 -12.07 6.70 5.71
N PRO A 252 -10.85 7.14 5.32
CA PRO A 252 -9.96 6.37 4.47
C PRO A 252 -9.69 4.95 5.01
N TYR A 253 -9.48 4.81 6.32
CA TYR A 253 -9.27 3.53 6.98
C TYR A 253 -10.51 2.63 6.85
N LEU A 254 -11.70 3.17 7.14
CA LEU A 254 -12.95 2.40 7.06
C LEU A 254 -13.30 2.02 5.62
N ILE A 255 -13.02 2.89 4.65
CA ILE A 255 -13.19 2.59 3.22
C ILE A 255 -12.24 1.47 2.78
N GLN A 256 -11.00 1.49 3.23
CA GLN A 256 -10.01 0.45 2.90
C GLN A 256 -10.46 -0.96 3.34
N ILE A 257 -11.20 -1.06 4.44
CA ILE A 257 -11.73 -2.34 4.96
C ILE A 257 -13.11 -2.68 4.40
N GLY A 258 -13.65 -1.85 3.51
CA GLY A 258 -14.89 -2.11 2.76
C GLY A 258 -16.13 -1.38 3.28
N CYS A 259 -15.97 -0.38 4.16
CA CYS A 259 -17.08 0.48 4.57
C CYS A 259 -17.32 1.60 3.54
N SER A 260 -18.53 2.10 3.50
CA SER A 260 -18.93 3.31 2.78
C SER A 260 -18.74 4.56 3.65
N ARG A 261 -18.87 5.74 3.03
CA ARG A 261 -18.82 7.01 3.75
C ARG A 261 -19.91 7.12 4.82
N GLU A 262 -21.15 6.74 4.49
CA GLU A 262 -22.25 6.87 5.46
C GLU A 262 -22.07 5.86 6.62
N GLU A 263 -21.50 4.68 6.36
CA GLU A 263 -21.13 3.72 7.43
C GLU A 263 -20.02 4.27 8.32
N ALA A 264 -19.06 5.01 7.76
CA ALA A 264 -18.00 5.65 8.54
C ALA A 264 -18.56 6.73 9.48
N GLU A 265 -19.54 7.51 8.99
CA GLU A 265 -20.25 8.51 9.80
C GLU A 265 -21.04 7.85 10.94
N GLU A 266 -21.74 6.74 10.67
CA GLU A 266 -22.44 5.95 11.70
C GLU A 266 -21.47 5.32 12.73
N ILE A 267 -20.32 4.81 12.28
CA ILE A 267 -19.27 4.26 13.15
C ILE A 267 -18.71 5.33 14.08
N LEU A 268 -18.40 6.51 13.54
CA LEU A 268 -17.96 7.66 14.34
C LEU A 268 -19.02 8.03 15.38
N GLN A 269 -20.27 8.24 14.96
CA GLN A 269 -21.36 8.63 15.85
C GLN A 269 -21.62 7.61 16.97
N LYS A 270 -21.43 6.32 16.69
CA LYS A 270 -21.66 5.26 17.68
C LYS A 270 -20.51 5.13 18.68
N ALA A 271 -19.29 5.40 18.26
CA ALA A 271 -18.10 5.30 19.09
C ALA A 271 -17.80 6.59 19.88
N ASP A 272 -18.20 7.75 19.36
CA ASP A 272 -18.07 9.06 19.99
C ASP A 272 -19.07 9.18 21.16
N THR A 273 -18.62 8.86 22.36
CA THR A 273 -19.46 8.82 23.56
C THR A 273 -19.67 10.20 24.16
N ASN A 274 -18.73 11.11 23.94
CA ASN A 274 -18.73 12.45 24.49
C ASN A 274 -19.38 13.48 23.53
N ALA A 275 -19.65 13.09 22.29
CA ALA A 275 -20.25 13.86 21.21
C ALA A 275 -19.44 15.10 20.78
N ASP A 276 -18.11 15.03 20.82
CA ASP A 276 -17.20 16.08 20.36
C ASP A 276 -16.88 16.02 18.85
N GLY A 277 -17.38 14.98 18.16
CA GLY A 277 -17.20 14.75 16.74
C GLY A 277 -15.85 14.12 16.38
N ARG A 278 -15.08 13.66 17.36
CA ARG A 278 -13.79 12.98 17.22
C ARG A 278 -13.78 11.71 18.06
N LEU A 279 -12.82 10.82 17.84
CA LEU A 279 -12.59 9.65 18.69
C LEU A 279 -11.25 9.75 19.38
N ASP A 280 -11.25 9.79 20.70
CA ASP A 280 -10.01 9.55 21.44
C ASP A 280 -9.62 8.06 21.45
N TYR A 281 -8.41 7.75 21.92
CA TYR A 281 -7.94 6.37 21.99
C TYR A 281 -8.84 5.46 22.84
N THR A 282 -9.40 5.97 23.93
CA THR A 282 -10.27 5.22 24.85
C THR A 282 -11.57 4.83 24.16
N GLU A 283 -12.17 5.77 23.42
CA GLU A 283 -13.37 5.55 22.61
C GLU A 283 -13.10 4.57 21.45
N PHE A 284 -11.94 4.68 20.81
CA PHE A 284 -11.54 3.81 19.70
C PHE A 284 -11.50 2.31 20.09
N ILE A 285 -11.05 1.98 21.31
CA ILE A 285 -10.98 0.60 21.81
C ILE A 285 -12.06 0.25 22.83
N GLU A 286 -13.07 1.09 23.03
CA GLU A 286 -14.02 0.92 24.12
C GLU A 286 -14.70 -0.47 24.06
N LYS A 287 -14.56 -1.26 25.14
CA LYS A 287 -15.05 -2.65 25.25
C LYS A 287 -14.45 -3.64 24.24
N LEU A 288 -13.38 -3.28 23.54
CA LEU A 288 -12.70 -4.13 22.55
C LEU A 288 -11.34 -4.66 23.01
N GLU A 289 -10.71 -4.12 24.07
CA GLU A 289 -9.35 -4.46 24.47
C GLU A 289 -9.13 -5.98 24.72
N ASP A 290 -9.92 -6.58 25.63
CA ASP A 290 -9.81 -8.02 25.93
C ASP A 290 -10.12 -8.91 24.72
N ARG A 291 -11.09 -8.48 23.91
CA ARG A 291 -11.52 -9.17 22.69
C ARG A 291 -10.42 -9.12 21.63
N LEU A 292 -9.77 -7.98 21.50
CA LEU A 292 -8.68 -7.76 20.57
C LEU A 292 -7.47 -8.61 20.94
N ALA A 293 -7.11 -8.64 22.23
CA ALA A 293 -6.08 -9.55 22.70
C ALA A 293 -6.40 -11.00 22.33
N THR A 294 -7.64 -11.45 22.56
CA THR A 294 -8.09 -12.81 22.20
C THR A 294 -7.97 -13.07 20.70
N VAL A 295 -8.52 -12.20 19.85
CA VAL A 295 -8.48 -12.33 18.39
C VAL A 295 -7.06 -12.38 17.87
N LEU A 296 -6.17 -11.55 18.41
CA LEU A 296 -4.79 -11.48 17.95
C LEU A 296 -3.98 -12.73 18.31
N THR A 297 -4.35 -13.50 19.35
CA THR A 297 -3.72 -14.80 19.62
C THR A 297 -3.96 -15.84 18.52
N GLU A 298 -5.03 -15.69 17.74
CA GLU A 298 -5.35 -16.59 16.62
C GLU A 298 -4.63 -16.20 15.33
N VAL A 299 -3.97 -15.03 15.29
CA VAL A 299 -3.29 -14.55 14.09
C VAL A 299 -1.96 -15.31 13.94
N PRO A 300 -1.76 -16.08 12.87
CA PRO A 300 -0.47 -16.70 12.62
C PRO A 300 0.58 -15.60 12.40
N THR A 301 1.75 -15.74 13.02
CA THR A 301 2.84 -14.75 12.91
C THR A 301 4.01 -15.28 12.11
N THR A 302 4.15 -16.60 11.96
CA THR A 302 5.23 -17.21 11.18
C THR A 302 5.02 -16.96 9.70
N VAL A 303 6.02 -16.36 9.05
CA VAL A 303 6.11 -16.18 7.59
C VAL A 303 7.06 -17.24 7.03
N GLU A 304 6.61 -17.97 6.02
CA GLU A 304 7.41 -18.97 5.31
C GLU A 304 8.00 -18.39 4.03
N PHE A 305 9.33 -18.48 3.86
CA PHE A 305 9.99 -18.12 2.62
C PHE A 305 9.83 -19.21 1.57
N VAL A 306 9.35 -18.84 0.37
CA VAL A 306 9.15 -19.73 -0.78
C VAL A 306 10.00 -19.21 -1.95
N PRO A 307 11.11 -19.87 -2.32
CA PRO A 307 11.91 -19.43 -3.47
C PRO A 307 11.13 -19.64 -4.77
N LEU A 308 11.10 -18.61 -5.61
CA LEU A 308 10.49 -18.65 -6.93
C LEU A 308 11.53 -18.85 -8.02
N SER A 309 11.16 -19.62 -9.05
CA SER A 309 11.94 -19.61 -10.30
C SER A 309 11.89 -18.22 -10.95
N PRO A 310 12.91 -17.83 -11.73
CA PRO A 310 12.89 -16.57 -12.48
C PRO A 310 11.65 -16.42 -13.38
N SER A 311 11.15 -17.52 -13.95
CA SER A 311 9.93 -17.52 -14.76
C SER A 311 8.67 -17.24 -13.94
N ALA A 312 8.56 -17.77 -12.71
CA ALA A 312 7.44 -17.48 -11.82
C ALA A 312 7.49 -16.02 -11.33
N GLY A 313 8.68 -15.50 -11.01
CA GLY A 313 8.87 -14.09 -10.64
C GLY A 313 8.50 -13.12 -11.78
N LEU A 314 8.81 -13.48 -13.03
CA LEU A 314 8.39 -12.73 -14.21
C LEU A 314 6.85 -12.66 -14.30
N HIS A 315 6.17 -13.81 -14.18
CA HIS A 315 4.71 -13.86 -14.21
C HIS A 315 4.06 -13.08 -13.05
N ASP A 316 4.61 -13.17 -11.83
CA ASP A 316 4.15 -12.39 -10.67
C ASP A 316 4.25 -10.87 -10.95
N SER A 317 5.38 -10.44 -11.51
CA SER A 317 5.61 -9.03 -11.87
C SER A 317 4.62 -8.53 -12.93
N MET A 318 4.33 -9.36 -13.94
CA MET A 318 3.34 -9.05 -14.98
C MET A 318 1.91 -9.02 -14.42
N ALA A 319 1.56 -9.95 -13.54
CA ALA A 319 0.26 -9.96 -12.85
C ALA A 319 0.04 -8.70 -12.00
N LYS A 320 1.12 -8.07 -11.54
CA LYS A 320 1.14 -6.79 -10.83
C LYS A 320 1.13 -5.56 -11.75
N GLY A 321 0.95 -5.76 -13.05
CA GLY A 321 0.75 -4.67 -14.01
C GLY A 321 2.00 -4.14 -14.70
N MET A 322 3.16 -4.79 -14.52
CA MET A 322 4.34 -4.52 -15.35
C MET A 322 4.16 -5.09 -16.76
N THR A 323 4.71 -4.44 -17.78
CA THR A 323 4.88 -5.09 -19.08
C THR A 323 5.89 -6.21 -19.00
N GLU A 324 5.83 -7.10 -20.00
CA GLU A 324 6.79 -8.17 -20.15
C GLU A 324 8.25 -7.65 -20.22
N SER A 325 8.52 -6.57 -20.96
CA SER A 325 9.88 -6.01 -21.07
C SER A 325 10.39 -5.45 -19.74
N ALA A 326 9.56 -4.71 -19.01
CA ALA A 326 9.90 -4.18 -17.69
C ALA A 326 10.10 -5.31 -16.67
N ALA A 327 9.20 -6.30 -16.66
CA ALA A 327 9.30 -7.46 -15.79
C ALA A 327 10.56 -8.29 -16.08
N ARG A 328 10.93 -8.47 -17.36
CA ARG A 328 12.18 -9.16 -17.76
C ARG A 328 13.41 -8.41 -17.27
N ALA A 329 13.47 -7.09 -17.50
CA ALA A 329 14.58 -6.26 -17.03
C ALA A 329 14.70 -6.27 -15.50
N TRP A 330 13.58 -6.20 -14.79
CA TRP A 330 13.56 -6.29 -13.33
C TRP A 330 14.06 -7.65 -12.82
N MET A 331 13.63 -8.75 -13.46
CA MET A 331 14.10 -10.10 -13.10
C MET A 331 15.58 -10.29 -13.39
N GLU A 332 16.07 -9.82 -14.53
CA GLU A 332 17.51 -9.87 -14.84
C GLU A 332 18.35 -9.10 -13.82
N LEU A 333 17.90 -7.90 -13.41
CA LEU A 333 18.57 -7.11 -12.38
C LEU A 333 18.64 -7.87 -11.05
N LEU A 334 17.52 -8.42 -10.58
CA LEU A 334 17.48 -9.15 -9.31
C LEU A 334 18.31 -10.44 -9.36
N VAL A 335 18.22 -11.22 -10.43
CA VAL A 335 18.97 -12.47 -10.58
C VAL A 335 20.47 -12.21 -10.66
N SER A 336 20.90 -11.19 -11.41
CA SER A 336 22.31 -10.85 -11.53
C SER A 336 22.91 -10.39 -10.20
N LEU A 337 22.21 -9.52 -9.45
CA LEU A 337 22.63 -9.10 -8.11
C LEU A 337 22.63 -10.25 -7.10
N ASN A 338 21.71 -11.21 -7.21
CA ASN A 338 21.70 -12.40 -6.37
C ASN A 338 22.91 -13.33 -6.62
N VAL A 339 23.55 -13.23 -7.78
CA VAL A 339 24.74 -14.02 -8.14
C VAL A 339 26.03 -13.26 -7.84
N GLU A 340 26.12 -11.99 -8.25
CA GLU A 340 27.33 -11.19 -8.19
C GLU A 340 27.47 -10.39 -6.87
N GLY A 341 26.36 -10.16 -6.17
CA GLY A 341 26.30 -9.29 -5.00
C GLY A 341 26.49 -7.82 -5.37
N MET A 342 26.88 -7.02 -4.38
CA MET A 342 27.25 -5.61 -4.56
C MET A 342 28.45 -5.24 -3.68
N PRO A 343 29.29 -4.30 -4.12
CA PRO A 343 30.39 -3.83 -3.30
C PRO A 343 29.85 -3.15 -2.04
N GLN A 344 30.39 -3.54 -0.89
CA GLN A 344 30.05 -2.89 0.38
C GLN A 344 30.83 -1.57 0.48
N PRO A 345 30.14 -0.45 0.76
CA PRO A 345 30.82 0.82 0.97
C PRO A 345 31.68 0.79 2.24
N PRO A 346 32.71 1.65 2.36
CA PRO A 346 33.53 1.73 3.57
C PRO A 346 32.67 2.05 4.81
N GLN A 347 33.08 1.55 5.99
CA GLN A 347 32.35 1.79 7.24
C GLN A 347 32.11 3.27 7.53
N GLU A 348 33.09 4.13 7.25
CA GLU A 348 32.95 5.59 7.38
C GLU A 348 31.82 6.17 6.53
N THR A 349 31.56 5.58 5.35
CA THR A 349 30.43 5.97 4.49
C THR A 349 29.12 5.47 5.09
N LEU A 350 29.09 4.24 5.63
CA LEU A 350 27.90 3.71 6.31
C LEU A 350 27.53 4.54 7.53
N ASP A 351 28.51 4.93 8.35
CA ASP A 351 28.30 5.70 9.58
C ASP A 351 27.85 7.13 9.27
N ARG A 352 28.53 7.81 8.34
CA ARG A 352 28.19 9.19 7.93
C ARG A 352 26.77 9.31 7.36
N TRP A 353 26.29 8.25 6.73
CA TRP A 353 24.99 8.21 6.08
C TRP A 353 23.93 7.46 6.89
N GLU A 354 24.26 7.11 8.15
CA GLU A 354 23.42 6.33 9.06
C GLU A 354 22.92 4.99 8.47
N LEU A 355 23.56 4.51 7.40
CA LEU A 355 23.23 3.27 6.71
C LEU A 355 23.59 2.06 7.57
N GLY A 356 24.59 2.19 8.45
CA GLY A 356 24.99 1.16 9.41
C GLY A 356 23.87 0.76 10.38
N ASN A 357 22.94 1.69 10.66
CA ASN A 357 21.86 1.50 11.64
C ASN A 357 20.55 1.05 10.98
N LEU A 358 20.51 0.87 9.66
CA LEU A 358 19.30 0.43 8.97
C LEU A 358 18.95 -0.99 9.41
N SER A 359 17.85 -1.08 10.16
CA SER A 359 17.30 -2.33 10.65
C SER A 359 16.12 -2.76 9.79
N LEU A 360 16.18 -4.00 9.27
CA LEU A 360 15.03 -4.60 8.62
C LEU A 360 13.83 -4.65 9.58
N ALA A 361 14.05 -4.95 10.86
CA ALA A 361 12.97 -5.02 11.84
C ALA A 361 12.29 -3.66 12.02
N ASP A 362 13.06 -2.57 12.05
CA ASP A 362 12.52 -1.21 12.22
C ASP A 362 11.71 -0.79 10.99
N TRP A 363 12.23 -1.07 9.79
CA TRP A 363 11.49 -0.84 8.54
C TRP A 363 10.21 -1.69 8.51
N ALA A 364 10.31 -2.99 8.75
CA ALA A 364 9.17 -3.91 8.69
C ALA A 364 8.10 -3.59 9.72
N SER A 365 8.52 -3.10 10.90
CA SER A 365 7.62 -2.64 11.94
C SER A 365 6.68 -1.57 11.41
N GLN A 366 7.15 -0.60 10.61
CA GLN A 366 6.32 0.47 10.06
C GLN A 366 5.16 -0.05 9.18
N TYR A 367 5.34 -1.21 8.55
CA TYR A 367 4.34 -1.81 7.64
C TYR A 367 3.62 -3.03 8.24
N ALA A 368 3.97 -3.45 9.46
CA ALA A 368 3.46 -4.69 10.07
C ALA A 368 1.92 -4.74 10.13
N LEU A 369 1.28 -3.59 10.33
CA LEU A 369 -0.17 -3.46 10.37
C LEU A 369 -0.86 -3.77 9.03
N ASP A 370 -0.19 -3.58 7.90
CA ASP A 370 -0.74 -3.89 6.57
C ASP A 370 -0.77 -5.39 6.32
N TRP A 371 0.11 -6.13 6.98
CA TRP A 371 0.17 -7.59 6.92
C TRP A 371 -0.73 -8.27 7.94
N ILE A 372 -1.30 -7.55 8.90
CA ILE A 372 -2.26 -8.12 9.85
C ILE A 372 -3.68 -7.84 9.35
N ASN A 373 -4.40 -8.90 8.97
CA ASN A 373 -5.79 -8.78 8.53
C ASN A 373 -6.79 -8.76 9.70
N VAL A 374 -6.53 -7.88 10.66
CA VAL A 374 -7.41 -7.58 11.78
C VAL A 374 -7.64 -6.08 11.79
N HIS A 375 -8.90 -5.67 11.91
CA HIS A 375 -9.29 -4.27 11.89
C HIS A 375 -10.27 -3.99 13.02
N VAL A 376 -10.10 -2.84 13.66
CA VAL A 376 -10.98 -2.35 14.72
C VAL A 376 -12.09 -1.57 14.05
N LEU A 377 -13.34 -1.89 14.40
CA LEU A 377 -14.53 -1.14 14.03
C LEU A 377 -15.06 -0.48 15.31
N PRO A 378 -14.67 0.77 15.61
CA PRO A 378 -15.07 1.46 16.84
C PRO A 378 -16.58 1.38 17.06
N GLY A 379 -17.02 1.08 18.29
CA GLY A 379 -18.44 0.92 18.62
C GLY A 379 -19.16 -0.32 18.02
N TYR A 380 -18.51 -1.11 17.15
CA TYR A 380 -19.10 -2.30 16.54
C TYR A 380 -18.37 -3.59 16.90
N GLY A 381 -17.04 -3.64 16.80
CA GLY A 381 -16.32 -4.89 17.01
C GLY A 381 -14.95 -4.96 16.35
N ILE A 382 -14.52 -6.18 16.08
CA ILE A 382 -13.23 -6.48 15.47
C ILE A 382 -13.50 -7.37 14.27
N THR A 383 -13.01 -6.97 13.10
CA THR A 383 -13.13 -7.77 11.88
C THR A 383 -11.80 -8.42 11.53
N MET A 384 -11.87 -9.66 11.06
CA MET A 384 -10.74 -10.42 10.53
C MET A 384 -11.13 -11.08 9.21
N GLY A 385 -10.17 -11.30 8.32
CA GLY A 385 -10.45 -11.92 7.03
C GLY A 385 -9.40 -12.91 6.54
N GLN A 386 -9.82 -13.82 5.67
CA GLN A 386 -8.97 -14.76 4.96
C GLN A 386 -9.45 -14.90 3.51
N GLU A 387 -8.51 -15.07 2.59
CA GLU A 387 -8.83 -15.43 1.20
C GLU A 387 -9.01 -16.94 1.09
N GLY A 388 -9.85 -17.35 0.15
CA GLY A 388 -10.02 -18.76 -0.21
C GLY A 388 -10.83 -18.90 -1.49
N LEU A 389 -11.43 -20.08 -1.65
CA LEU A 389 -12.33 -20.35 -2.76
C LEU A 389 -13.73 -20.63 -2.22
N LEU A 390 -14.73 -19.95 -2.77
CA LEU A 390 -16.14 -20.22 -2.55
C LEU A 390 -16.74 -20.69 -3.87
N GLU A 391 -17.19 -21.94 -3.91
CA GLU A 391 -17.73 -22.57 -5.13
C GLU A 391 -16.76 -22.46 -6.34
N GLY A 392 -15.45 -22.65 -6.08
CA GLY A 392 -14.40 -22.57 -7.10
C GLY A 392 -14.00 -21.16 -7.53
N ARG A 393 -14.59 -20.11 -6.95
CA ARG A 393 -14.27 -18.71 -7.24
C ARG A 393 -13.44 -18.09 -6.12
N PRO A 394 -12.50 -17.17 -6.42
CA PRO A 394 -11.82 -16.38 -5.41
C PRO A 394 -12.82 -15.70 -4.47
N ALA A 395 -12.61 -15.85 -3.17
CA ALA A 395 -13.52 -15.37 -2.16
C ALA A 395 -12.79 -14.85 -0.92
N LEU A 396 -13.46 -13.94 -0.23
CA LEU A 396 -13.08 -13.43 1.07
C LEU A 396 -14.03 -13.99 2.13
N PHE A 397 -13.45 -14.65 3.12
CA PHE A 397 -14.10 -15.10 4.33
C PHE A 397 -13.78 -14.08 5.42
N SER A 398 -14.79 -13.48 6.03
CA SER A 398 -14.64 -12.48 7.07
C SER A 398 -15.42 -12.88 8.31
N ARG A 399 -14.87 -12.58 9.48
CA ARG A 399 -15.51 -12.77 10.78
C ARG A 399 -15.48 -11.45 11.53
N ILE A 400 -16.63 -11.02 12.03
CA ILE A 400 -16.74 -9.88 12.93
C ILE A 400 -17.05 -10.41 14.33
N LEU A 401 -16.15 -10.18 15.28
CA LEU A 401 -16.43 -10.32 16.70
C LEU A 401 -17.07 -9.02 17.17
N HIS A 402 -18.38 -9.03 17.33
CA HIS A 402 -19.16 -7.87 17.72
C HIS A 402 -18.96 -7.54 19.21
N ILE A 403 -19.14 -6.28 19.59
CA ILE A 403 -18.90 -5.74 20.95
C ILE A 403 -19.72 -6.44 22.04
N ASP A 404 -20.83 -7.09 21.68
CA ASP A 404 -21.69 -7.85 22.60
C ASP A 404 -21.25 -9.31 22.84
N GLY A 405 -20.30 -9.86 22.08
CA GLY A 405 -19.89 -11.27 22.21
C GLY A 405 -20.17 -12.12 20.99
N ARG A 406 -21.10 -11.66 20.15
CA ARG A 406 -21.60 -12.44 19.03
C ARG A 406 -20.62 -12.41 17.87
N ARG A 407 -20.70 -13.43 17.03
CA ARG A 407 -19.81 -13.60 15.88
C ARG A 407 -20.63 -13.56 14.59
N LEU A 408 -20.37 -12.57 13.75
CA LEU A 408 -20.93 -12.52 12.41
C LEU A 408 -19.95 -13.16 11.43
N LEU A 409 -20.42 -14.14 10.67
CA LEU A 409 -19.65 -14.78 9.61
C LEU A 409 -20.12 -14.22 8.27
N SER A 410 -19.17 -13.83 7.43
CA SER A 410 -19.40 -13.35 6.07
C SER A 410 -18.53 -14.13 5.11
N GLN A 411 -19.10 -14.60 4.00
CA GLN A 411 -18.38 -15.23 2.91
C GLN A 411 -18.83 -14.55 1.64
N ARG A 412 -17.88 -14.03 0.85
CA ARG A 412 -18.22 -13.39 -0.42
C ARG A 412 -17.21 -13.70 -1.49
N THR A 413 -17.68 -13.98 -2.69
CA THR A 413 -16.77 -14.02 -3.85
C THR A 413 -16.26 -12.61 -4.16
N LEU A 414 -15.04 -12.50 -4.70
CA LEU A 414 -14.43 -11.21 -5.02
C LEU A 414 -15.18 -10.47 -6.14
N ASP A 415 -15.92 -11.19 -6.98
CA ASP A 415 -16.84 -10.65 -8.00
C ASP A 415 -18.23 -10.26 -7.43
N PHE A 416 -18.43 -10.40 -6.11
CA PHE A 416 -19.68 -10.15 -5.37
C PHE A 416 -20.90 -10.92 -5.89
N GLN A 417 -20.69 -11.99 -6.69
CA GLN A 417 -21.79 -12.82 -7.19
C GLN A 417 -22.36 -13.74 -6.13
N ILE A 418 -21.59 -14.08 -5.11
CA ILE A 418 -22.02 -14.93 -4.01
C ILE A 418 -21.73 -14.18 -2.73
N VAL A 419 -22.74 -13.99 -1.89
CA VAL A 419 -22.60 -13.39 -0.56
C VAL A 419 -23.45 -14.16 0.44
N GLU A 420 -22.84 -14.58 1.53
CA GLU A 420 -23.47 -15.28 2.65
C GLU A 420 -23.05 -14.58 3.94
N ILE A 421 -24.01 -14.07 4.70
CA ILE A 421 -23.75 -13.41 5.99
C ILE A 421 -24.71 -13.94 7.03
N HIS A 422 -24.23 -14.35 8.20
CA HIS A 422 -25.10 -14.80 9.29
C HIS A 422 -24.41 -14.72 10.65
N TRP A 423 -25.22 -14.61 11.71
CA TRP A 423 -24.74 -14.75 13.08
C TRP A 423 -24.48 -16.23 13.41
N ALA A 424 -23.27 -16.53 13.88
CA ALA A 424 -22.81 -17.90 14.16
C ALA A 424 -23.51 -18.55 15.36
N ASP A 425 -24.10 -17.76 16.24
CA ASP A 425 -24.80 -18.19 17.45
C ASP A 425 -26.28 -18.51 17.22
N VAL A 426 -26.79 -18.32 16.00
CA VAL A 426 -28.19 -18.60 15.67
C VAL A 426 -28.33 -20.04 15.18
N ASP A 427 -29.19 -20.82 15.85
CA ASP A 427 -29.51 -22.19 15.44
C ASP A 427 -30.20 -22.16 14.06
N PRO A 428 -29.61 -22.80 13.02
CA PRO A 428 -30.21 -22.87 11.69
C PRO A 428 -31.65 -23.40 11.67
N ALA A 429 -32.03 -24.27 12.61
CA ALA A 429 -33.39 -24.81 12.70
C ALA A 429 -34.43 -23.75 13.14
N SER A 430 -33.99 -22.67 13.79
CA SER A 430 -34.84 -21.57 14.25
C SER A 430 -35.01 -20.44 13.22
N VAL A 431 -34.34 -20.54 12.08
CA VAL A 431 -34.27 -19.49 11.06
C VAL A 431 -35.37 -19.66 10.03
N GLN A 432 -36.22 -18.64 9.91
CA GLN A 432 -37.12 -18.48 8.78
C GLN A 432 -36.39 -17.80 7.62
N ILE A 433 -36.26 -18.51 6.49
CA ILE A 433 -35.68 -17.98 5.26
C ILE A 433 -36.80 -17.38 4.42
N VAL A 434 -36.66 -16.10 4.06
CA VAL A 434 -37.60 -15.43 3.17
C VAL A 434 -36.91 -15.04 1.88
N HIS A 435 -37.33 -15.69 0.79
CA HIS A 435 -36.81 -15.42 -0.54
C HIS A 435 -37.47 -14.18 -1.15
N ALA A 436 -36.66 -13.37 -1.82
CA ALA A 436 -37.18 -12.33 -2.71
C ALA A 436 -37.78 -12.98 -3.98
N PRO A 437 -38.78 -12.36 -4.62
CA PRO A 437 -39.32 -12.85 -5.88
C PRO A 437 -38.20 -12.95 -6.91
N ALA A 438 -38.17 -14.06 -7.66
CA ALA A 438 -37.23 -14.23 -8.76
C ALA A 438 -37.49 -13.12 -9.80
N GLN A 439 -36.63 -12.12 -9.83
CA GLN A 439 -36.47 -11.20 -10.95
C GLN A 439 -35.13 -11.52 -11.62
N ASP A 440 -34.97 -11.16 -12.89
CA ASP A 440 -33.83 -11.46 -13.81
C ASP A 440 -32.40 -11.12 -13.30
N ARG A 441 -32.21 -10.71 -12.04
CA ARG A 441 -30.94 -10.24 -11.46
C ARG A 441 -30.35 -11.12 -10.35
N GLY A 442 -30.92 -12.30 -10.07
CA GLY A 442 -30.37 -13.29 -9.13
C GLY A 442 -31.25 -13.64 -7.93
N GLN A 443 -30.84 -14.66 -7.17
CA GLN A 443 -31.52 -15.19 -5.98
C GLN A 443 -31.07 -14.45 -4.73
N ARG A 444 -32.03 -14.11 -3.86
CA ARG A 444 -31.81 -13.32 -2.64
C ARG A 444 -32.69 -13.84 -1.52
N ALA A 445 -32.15 -13.94 -0.32
CA ALA A 445 -32.90 -14.36 0.86
C ALA A 445 -32.50 -13.56 2.10
N LEU A 446 -33.49 -13.26 2.94
CA LEU A 446 -33.30 -12.75 4.30
C LEU A 446 -33.53 -13.89 5.29
N HIS A 447 -32.68 -14.01 6.29
CA HIS A 447 -32.78 -15.00 7.35
C HIS A 447 -33.30 -14.30 8.60
N LEU A 448 -34.43 -14.75 9.12
CA LEU A 448 -35.12 -14.14 10.25
C LEU A 448 -35.23 -15.11 11.41
N CYS A 449 -34.97 -14.64 12.63
CA CYS A 449 -35.27 -15.36 13.87
C CYS A 449 -36.00 -14.40 14.80
N ASN A 450 -37.21 -14.77 15.25
CA ASN A 450 -38.05 -13.93 16.11
C ASN A 450 -38.24 -12.49 15.59
N GLY A 451 -38.42 -12.31 14.28
CA GLY A 451 -38.61 -11.00 13.64
C GLY A 451 -37.35 -10.16 13.44
N HIS A 452 -36.18 -10.65 13.87
CA HIS A 452 -34.90 -9.97 13.71
C HIS A 452 -34.14 -10.54 12.51
N LEU A 453 -33.44 -9.66 11.79
CA LEU A 453 -32.54 -10.09 10.72
C LEU A 453 -31.31 -10.75 11.32
N VAL A 454 -31.14 -12.04 11.04
CA VAL A 454 -30.02 -12.86 11.55
C VAL A 454 -29.05 -13.31 10.47
N GLY A 455 -29.39 -13.09 9.20
CA GLY A 455 -28.50 -13.37 8.08
C GLY A 455 -29.12 -13.00 6.73
N VAL A 456 -28.31 -13.16 5.69
CA VAL A 456 -28.58 -12.76 4.31
C VAL A 456 -27.83 -13.72 3.38
N SER A 457 -28.51 -14.17 2.31
CA SER A 457 -27.90 -14.94 1.22
C SER A 457 -28.18 -14.29 -0.12
N VAL A 458 -27.16 -14.19 -0.97
CA VAL A 458 -27.24 -13.62 -2.31
C VAL A 458 -26.49 -14.50 -3.31
N ARG A 459 -27.13 -14.75 -4.45
CA ARG A 459 -26.53 -15.26 -5.68
C ARG A 459 -26.91 -14.31 -6.82
N GLY A 460 -25.98 -13.48 -7.28
CA GLY A 460 -26.19 -12.42 -8.27
C GLY A 460 -26.07 -11.01 -7.68
N LEU A 461 -26.52 -9.99 -8.41
CA LEU A 461 -26.36 -8.60 -7.98
C LEU A 461 -27.53 -8.13 -7.12
N TRP A 462 -27.23 -7.54 -5.97
CA TRP A 462 -28.24 -6.96 -5.09
C TRP A 462 -27.87 -5.57 -4.57
N SER A 463 -28.54 -4.54 -5.09
CA SER A 463 -28.39 -3.15 -4.60
C SER A 463 -28.78 -2.95 -3.14
N GLY A 464 -29.64 -3.83 -2.59
CA GLY A 464 -30.08 -3.79 -1.20
C GLY A 464 -29.17 -4.52 -0.21
N LEU A 465 -28.10 -5.18 -0.68
CA LEU A 465 -27.18 -5.95 0.19
C LEU A 465 -26.56 -5.07 1.28
N ARG A 466 -26.22 -3.82 0.94
CA ARG A 466 -25.65 -2.86 1.86
C ARG A 466 -26.59 -2.54 3.02
N LEU A 467 -27.82 -2.11 2.71
CA LEU A 467 -28.84 -1.83 3.71
C LEU A 467 -29.14 -3.06 4.58
N ALA A 468 -29.19 -4.25 3.98
CA ALA A 468 -29.40 -5.48 4.72
C ALA A 468 -28.24 -5.81 5.66
N SER A 469 -27.00 -5.55 5.24
CA SER A 469 -25.81 -5.73 6.09
C SER A 469 -25.80 -4.76 7.27
N LEU A 470 -26.19 -3.50 7.05
CA LEU A 470 -26.36 -2.50 8.12
C LEU A 470 -27.44 -2.90 9.12
N LEU A 471 -28.61 -3.31 8.63
CA LEU A 471 -29.70 -3.78 9.49
C LEU A 471 -29.27 -5.00 10.32
N LEU A 472 -28.54 -5.93 9.71
CA LEU A 472 -27.99 -7.12 10.37
C LEU A 472 -27.00 -6.75 11.49
N LEU A 473 -26.13 -5.76 11.27
CA LEU A 473 -25.19 -5.25 12.26
C LEU A 473 -25.89 -4.47 13.38
N SER A 474 -26.92 -3.69 13.04
CA SER A 474 -27.69 -2.89 14.01
C SER A 474 -28.57 -3.73 14.94
N GLN A 475 -28.82 -4.99 14.57
CA GLN A 475 -29.71 -5.93 15.26
C GLN A 475 -31.13 -5.37 15.48
N GLN A 476 -31.54 -4.37 14.72
CA GLN A 476 -32.88 -3.79 14.82
C GLN A 476 -33.92 -4.75 14.20
N PRO A 477 -35.14 -4.80 14.74
CA PRO A 477 -36.23 -5.51 14.08
C PRO A 477 -36.49 -4.88 12.71
N LEU A 478 -36.90 -5.70 11.74
CA LEU A 478 -37.29 -5.16 10.43
C LEU A 478 -38.42 -4.14 10.62
N PRO A 479 -38.35 -2.96 9.98
CA PRO A 479 -39.45 -2.00 10.01
C PRO A 479 -40.76 -2.68 9.59
N PRO A 480 -41.93 -2.31 10.18
CA PRO A 480 -43.20 -2.98 9.90
C PRO A 480 -43.52 -3.09 8.40
N LEU A 481 -43.25 -2.04 7.62
CA LEU A 481 -43.43 -2.06 6.17
C LEU A 481 -42.51 -3.06 5.44
N ALA A 482 -41.26 -3.21 5.91
CA ALA A 482 -40.33 -4.19 5.37
C ALA A 482 -40.75 -5.62 5.72
N SER A 483 -41.24 -5.86 6.95
CA SER A 483 -41.83 -7.15 7.33
C SER A 483 -43.07 -7.51 6.48
N CYS A 484 -43.91 -6.52 6.14
CA CYS A 484 -45.06 -6.72 5.26
C CYS A 484 -44.64 -7.07 3.83
N LEU A 485 -43.62 -6.41 3.27
CA LEU A 485 -43.11 -6.72 1.93
C LEU A 485 -42.51 -8.13 1.86
N VAL A 486 -41.74 -8.50 2.87
CA VAL A 486 -41.15 -9.84 3.04
C VAL A 486 -42.24 -10.92 3.20
N SER A 487 -43.30 -10.64 3.97
CA SER A 487 -44.44 -11.56 4.12
C SER A 487 -45.26 -11.76 2.83
N ARG A 488 -45.28 -10.75 1.93
CA ARG A 488 -46.00 -10.83 0.65
C ARG A 488 -45.24 -11.61 -0.43
N THR A 489 -43.92 -11.76 -0.31
CA THR A 489 -43.10 -12.49 -1.30
C THR A 489 -42.92 -13.97 -0.96
N GLY A 490 -43.19 -14.36 0.29
CA GLY A 490 -43.22 -15.76 0.76
C GLY A 490 -44.61 -16.39 0.83
N GLY A 491 -45.66 -15.67 0.44
CA GLY A 491 -47.04 -16.16 0.44
C GLY A 491 -47.40 -16.77 -0.91
N THR A 492 -47.82 -18.03 -0.91
CA THR A 492 -48.56 -18.66 -2.00
C THR A 492 -49.58 -17.68 -2.59
N ALA A 493 -49.52 -17.48 -3.90
CA ALA A 493 -50.59 -16.80 -4.62
C ALA A 493 -51.94 -17.46 -4.27
N ASN A 494 -52.92 -16.64 -3.89
CA ASN A 494 -54.32 -17.04 -3.91
C ASN A 494 -54.75 -17.45 -5.32
#